data_AF-E8N7T6-F1
#
_entry.id   AF-E8N7T6-F1
#
_cell.length_a   1.000
_cell.length_b   1.000
_cell.length_c   1.000
_cell.angle_alpha   90.00
_cell.angle_beta   90.00
_cell.angle_gamma   90.00
#
_symmetry.space_group_name_H-M   'P 1'
#
loop_
_entity.id
_entity.type
_entity.pdbx_description
1 polymer ?
#
loop_
_entity_poly.entity_id
_entity_poly.type
_entity_poly.pdbx_seq_one_letter_code
_entity_poly.pdbx_strand_id
1 'polypeptide(L)'
;MPLTSESFWPWRLRSRGKATVAAQIPAQDLYAAMIKDTISPALRAEGLIGSGGRYSVKSDTHWALVGFQKSAYSDRREIQFTVNLMVVRRDEWLAQAAENSYFPVKPSASMGYGSVMPKRIGSLVGDGADKWWRLFGGQDVDLLAADVLTDLRDAGLPWLRERVAATS
;
A
#
# COMPACT_ATOMS: atom_id res chain seq x y z
N MET A 1 28.47 12.22 -20.25
CA MET A 1 27.15 12.50 -19.64
C MET A 1 26.85 11.38 -18.66
N PRO A 2 26.61 11.63 -17.36
CA PRO A 2 26.22 10.54 -16.48
C PRO A 2 24.76 10.17 -16.76
N LEU A 3 24.51 8.88 -16.99
CA LEU A 3 23.19 8.30 -17.06
C LEU A 3 22.54 8.43 -15.67
N THR A 4 21.50 9.26 -15.53
CA THR A 4 20.65 9.24 -14.34
C THR A 4 19.83 7.96 -14.35
N SER A 5 19.84 7.21 -13.25
CA SER A 5 19.24 5.86 -13.15
C SER A 5 17.70 5.83 -13.16
N GLU A 6 17.04 6.87 -13.66
CA GLU A 6 15.58 7.02 -13.62
C GLU A 6 14.88 6.38 -14.82
N SER A 7 15.62 5.86 -15.80
CA SER A 7 15.06 5.48 -17.13
C SER A 7 14.79 3.99 -17.35
N PHE A 8 15.11 3.10 -16.40
CA PHE A 8 15.12 1.65 -16.65
C PHE A 8 14.05 0.84 -15.92
N TRP A 9 13.18 1.48 -15.13
CA TRP A 9 12.20 0.76 -14.31
C TRP A 9 10.76 1.14 -14.68
N PRO A 10 9.84 0.16 -14.78
CA PRO A 10 8.45 0.40 -15.15
C PRO A 10 7.63 1.13 -14.06
N TRP A 11 8.23 1.39 -12.89
CA TRP A 11 7.62 2.17 -11.81
C TRP A 11 8.20 3.59 -11.75
N ARG A 12 7.34 4.57 -11.48
CA ARG A 12 7.69 5.98 -11.33
C ARG A 12 7.64 6.39 -9.87
N LEU A 13 8.70 6.99 -9.39
CA LEU A 13 8.65 7.67 -8.10
C LEU A 13 7.76 8.90 -8.20
N ARG A 14 6.87 9.10 -7.23
CA ARG A 14 6.14 10.37 -7.10
C ARG A 14 7.15 11.50 -6.84
N SER A 15 6.81 12.69 -7.32
CA SER A 15 7.67 13.87 -7.21
C SER A 15 8.11 14.07 -5.76
N ARG A 16 9.40 14.34 -5.58
CA ARG A 16 9.96 14.61 -4.25
C ARG A 16 9.31 15.88 -3.69
N GLY A 17 8.70 15.79 -2.49
CA GLY A 17 8.22 16.98 -1.78
C GLY A 17 9.36 17.92 -1.39
N LYS A 18 9.04 19.16 -1.01
CA LYS A 18 10.04 20.10 -0.49
C LYS A 18 10.51 19.67 0.90
N ALA A 19 11.83 19.66 1.14
CA ALA A 19 12.39 19.50 2.48
C ALA A 19 12.44 20.88 3.16
N THR A 20 11.80 21.04 4.32
CA THR A 20 11.70 22.33 5.02
C THR A 20 12.72 22.54 6.14
N VAL A 21 13.52 21.53 6.53
CA VAL A 21 14.84 21.60 7.21
C VAL A 21 15.27 20.17 7.57
N ALA A 22 16.57 19.89 7.61
CA ALA A 22 17.10 18.56 7.92
C ALA A 22 16.92 18.20 9.40
N ALA A 23 15.75 17.66 9.76
CA ALA A 23 15.62 16.89 11.00
C ALA A 23 16.31 15.53 10.81
N GLN A 24 17.19 15.17 11.75
CA GLN A 24 17.99 13.92 11.77
C GLN A 24 17.17 12.66 12.09
N ILE A 25 15.84 12.71 11.93
CA ILE A 25 14.95 11.60 12.23
C ILE A 25 15.08 10.56 11.12
N PRO A 26 15.35 9.28 11.44
CA PRO A 26 15.32 8.19 10.47
C PRO A 26 14.01 8.17 9.69
N ALA A 27 14.08 7.97 8.37
CA ALA A 27 12.87 7.87 7.54
C ALA A 27 11.95 6.71 7.98
N GLN A 28 12.51 5.67 8.62
CA GLN A 28 11.75 4.59 9.26
C GLN A 28 10.83 5.10 10.37
N ASP A 29 11.32 6.01 11.21
CA ASP A 29 10.58 6.51 12.36
C ASP A 29 9.46 7.43 11.90
N LEU A 30 9.75 8.27 10.90
CA LEU A 30 8.73 9.09 10.21
C LEU A 30 7.65 8.20 9.60
N TYR A 31 8.04 7.11 8.92
CA TYR A 31 7.10 6.18 8.31
C TYR A 31 6.22 5.49 9.38
N ALA A 32 6.83 5.02 10.46
CA ALA A 32 6.12 4.36 11.55
C ALA A 32 5.12 5.32 12.21
N ALA A 33 5.52 6.56 12.49
CA ALA A 33 4.65 7.60 13.03
C ALA A 33 3.49 7.93 12.08
N MET A 34 3.78 8.20 10.80
CA MET A 34 2.76 8.46 9.78
C MET A 34 1.71 7.34 9.70
N ILE A 35 2.16 6.08 9.69
CA ILE A 35 1.25 4.93 9.66
C ILE A 35 0.40 4.85 10.93
N LYS A 36 1.03 5.02 12.10
CA LYS A 36 0.38 4.83 13.40
C LYS A 36 -0.61 5.96 13.72
N ASP A 37 -0.20 7.20 13.50
CA ASP A 37 -0.83 8.39 14.05
C ASP A 37 -1.78 9.07 13.03
N THR A 38 -1.56 8.87 11.72
CA THR A 38 -2.38 9.49 10.68
C THR A 38 -3.13 8.48 9.82
N ILE A 39 -2.43 7.53 9.19
CA ILE A 39 -3.05 6.58 8.24
C ILE A 39 -3.97 5.59 8.96
N SER A 40 -3.51 4.95 10.04
CA SER A 40 -4.29 3.93 10.73
C SER A 40 -5.62 4.48 11.28
N PRO A 41 -5.67 5.63 11.97
CA PRO A 41 -6.92 6.21 12.42
C PRO A 41 -7.86 6.56 11.26
N ALA A 42 -7.33 7.15 10.18
CA ALA A 42 -8.12 7.49 9.00
C ALA A 42 -8.76 6.25 8.36
N LEU A 43 -8.01 5.17 8.16
CA LEU A 43 -8.56 3.93 7.58
C LEU A 43 -9.58 3.26 8.51
N ARG A 44 -9.41 3.37 9.83
CA ARG A 44 -10.42 2.87 10.79
C ARG A 44 -11.70 3.69 10.73
N ALA A 45 -11.61 5.01 10.52
CA ALA A 45 -12.79 5.85 10.29
C ALA A 45 -13.55 5.46 9.01
N GLU A 46 -12.85 4.95 8.00
CA GLU A 46 -13.45 4.35 6.79
C GLU A 46 -14.02 2.92 7.01
N GLY A 47 -13.98 2.41 8.23
CA GLY A 47 -14.52 1.10 8.61
C GLY A 47 -13.55 -0.08 8.44
N LEU A 48 -12.28 0.16 8.09
CA LEU A 48 -11.29 -0.91 8.00
C LEU A 48 -10.81 -1.34 9.39
N ILE A 49 -10.38 -2.60 9.49
CA ILE A 49 -9.69 -3.13 10.68
C ILE A 49 -8.22 -3.43 10.34
N GLY A 50 -7.35 -3.38 11.34
CA GLY A 50 -5.93 -3.68 11.19
C GLY A 50 -5.00 -2.60 11.75
N SER A 51 -3.71 -2.76 11.50
CA SER A 51 -2.63 -1.91 12.01
C SER A 51 -1.32 -2.15 11.24
N GLY A 52 -0.33 -1.30 11.46
CA GLY A 52 1.05 -1.54 10.99
C GLY A 52 1.18 -1.67 9.47
N GLY A 53 0.35 -0.94 8.70
CA GLY A 53 0.35 -1.02 7.24
C GLY A 53 -0.39 -2.23 6.66
N ARG A 54 -1.16 -2.97 7.48
CA ARG A 54 -1.99 -4.10 7.03
C ARG A 54 -3.42 -3.91 7.52
N TYR A 55 -4.34 -3.72 6.58
CA TYR A 55 -5.74 -3.45 6.88
C TYR A 55 -6.66 -4.34 6.04
N SER A 56 -7.90 -4.46 6.47
CA SER A 56 -8.94 -5.15 5.70
C SER A 56 -10.29 -4.50 5.86
N VAL A 57 -11.06 -4.50 4.76
CA VAL A 57 -12.51 -4.26 4.82
C VAL A 57 -13.14 -5.49 5.46
N LYS A 58 -14.06 -5.29 6.42
CA LYS A 58 -14.78 -6.39 7.06
C LYS A 58 -15.65 -7.09 6.02
N SER A 59 -15.49 -8.40 5.90
CA SER A 59 -16.31 -9.26 5.05
C SER A 59 -16.22 -10.71 5.53
N ASP A 60 -17.37 -11.37 5.57
CA ASP A 60 -17.49 -12.78 5.93
C ASP A 60 -17.29 -13.71 4.73
N THR A 61 -17.38 -13.16 3.51
CA THR A 61 -17.23 -13.90 2.25
C THR A 61 -15.88 -13.67 1.58
N HIS A 62 -15.22 -12.54 1.85
CA HIS A 62 -13.98 -12.15 1.17
C HIS A 62 -12.84 -11.80 2.12
N TRP A 63 -11.62 -12.03 1.65
CA TRP A 63 -10.44 -11.30 2.09
C TRP A 63 -10.28 -10.07 1.21
N ALA A 64 -10.64 -8.89 1.73
CA ALA A 64 -10.44 -7.60 1.05
C ALA A 64 -9.39 -6.78 1.81
N LEU A 65 -8.17 -6.73 1.28
CA LEU A 65 -6.96 -6.34 2.01
C LEU A 65 -6.29 -5.12 1.41
N VAL A 66 -5.75 -4.26 2.29
CA VAL A 66 -4.84 -3.15 1.98
C VAL A 66 -3.50 -3.43 2.64
N GLY A 67 -2.43 -3.46 1.87
CA GLY A 67 -1.07 -3.71 2.34
C GLY A 67 -0.10 -2.64 1.89
N PHE A 68 0.57 -1.99 2.84
CA PHE A 68 1.64 -1.05 2.55
C PHE A 68 2.95 -1.81 2.32
N GLN A 69 3.52 -1.67 1.12
CA GLN A 69 4.75 -2.32 0.72
C GLN A 69 5.88 -1.30 0.66
N LYS A 70 6.91 -1.49 1.48
CA LYS A 70 8.18 -0.77 1.35
C LYS A 70 9.05 -1.38 0.25
N SER A 71 9.83 -0.54 -0.40
CA SER A 71 10.82 -0.92 -1.40
C SER A 71 12.03 -1.53 -0.69
N ALA A 72 12.66 -2.52 -1.33
CA ALA A 72 13.94 -3.06 -0.87
C ALA A 72 15.08 -2.02 -0.91
N TYR A 73 14.91 -0.95 -1.70
CA TYR A 73 15.87 0.16 -1.80
C TYR A 73 15.68 1.24 -0.72
N SER A 74 14.78 1.02 0.24
CA SER A 74 14.59 1.94 1.36
C SER A 74 15.73 1.85 2.36
N ASP A 75 16.17 2.97 2.90
CA ASP A 75 17.23 3.06 3.89
C ASP A 75 16.90 4.06 5.00
N ARG A 76 17.89 4.45 5.81
CA ARG A 76 17.70 5.41 6.91
C ARG A 76 17.33 6.83 6.43
N ARG A 77 17.67 7.17 5.20
CA ARG A 77 17.49 8.51 4.61
C ARG A 77 16.16 8.62 3.88
N GLU A 78 15.72 7.54 3.25
CA GLU A 78 14.49 7.53 2.46
C GLU A 78 13.75 6.19 2.55
N ILE A 79 12.45 6.25 2.81
CA ILE A 79 11.53 5.14 2.57
C ILE A 79 10.81 5.37 1.25
N GLN A 80 10.86 4.38 0.37
CA GLN A 80 9.99 4.30 -0.79
C GLN A 80 8.93 3.26 -0.52
N PHE A 81 7.66 3.58 -0.77
CA PHE A 81 6.59 2.63 -0.54
C PHE A 81 5.42 2.81 -1.52
N THR A 82 4.61 1.78 -1.63
CA THR A 82 3.34 1.80 -2.36
C THR A 82 2.27 1.04 -1.58
N VAL A 83 1.04 1.06 -2.07
CA VAL A 83 -0.08 0.34 -1.48
C VAL A 83 -0.58 -0.72 -2.45
N ASN A 84 -0.75 -1.92 -1.92
CA ASN A 84 -1.31 -3.05 -2.63
C ASN A 84 -2.72 -3.33 -2.13
N LEU A 85 -3.60 -3.69 -3.06
CA LEU A 85 -4.98 -4.05 -2.84
C LEU A 85 -5.18 -5.50 -3.29
N MET A 86 -5.86 -6.31 -2.49
CA MET A 86 -6.15 -7.70 -2.83
C MET A 86 -7.58 -8.03 -2.43
N VAL A 87 -8.31 -8.69 -3.33
CA VAL A 87 -9.61 -9.29 -3.03
C VAL A 87 -9.59 -10.73 -3.50
N VAL A 88 -9.98 -11.65 -2.62
CA VAL A 88 -10.22 -13.06 -2.95
C VAL A 88 -11.36 -13.58 -2.08
N ARG A 89 -12.20 -14.47 -2.61
CA ARG A 89 -13.22 -15.12 -1.78
C ARG A 89 -12.56 -16.06 -0.77
N ARG A 90 -13.17 -16.21 0.40
CA ARG A 90 -12.62 -17.03 1.48
C ARG A 90 -12.67 -18.52 1.14
N ASP A 91 -13.74 -18.98 0.50
CA ASP A 91 -13.88 -20.37 0.04
C ASP A 91 -12.82 -20.73 -1.02
N GLU A 92 -12.64 -19.85 -2.01
CA GLU A 92 -11.60 -19.98 -3.03
C GLU A 92 -10.20 -19.99 -2.41
N TRP A 93 -9.92 -19.08 -1.48
CA TRP A 93 -8.65 -19.06 -0.77
C TRP A 93 -8.39 -20.35 0.01
N LEU A 94 -9.40 -20.85 0.71
CA LEU A 94 -9.29 -22.10 1.47
C LEU A 94 -9.02 -23.30 0.56
N ALA A 95 -9.67 -23.37 -0.61
CA ALA A 95 -9.41 -24.41 -1.59
C ALA A 95 -7.96 -24.36 -2.09
N GLN A 96 -7.47 -23.17 -2.48
CA GLN A 96 -6.08 -23.00 -2.91
C GLN A 96 -5.07 -23.31 -1.81
N ALA A 97 -5.35 -22.91 -0.57
CA ALA A 97 -4.48 -23.17 0.57
C ALA A 97 -4.44 -24.66 0.96
N ALA A 98 -5.54 -25.41 0.76
CA ALA A 98 -5.58 -26.85 0.98
C ALA A 98 -4.69 -27.61 -0.03
N GLU A 99 -4.59 -27.11 -1.26
CA GLU A 99 -3.74 -27.67 -2.32
C GLU A 99 -2.27 -27.25 -2.18
N ASN A 100 -1.98 -26.16 -1.45
CA ASN A 100 -0.65 -25.56 -1.33
C ASN A 100 -0.27 -25.38 0.15
N SER A 101 0.38 -26.39 0.74
CA SER A 101 0.69 -26.43 2.18
C SER A 101 1.55 -25.28 2.73
N TYR A 102 2.22 -24.52 1.86
CA TYR A 102 3.01 -23.33 2.22
C TYR A 102 2.21 -22.02 2.16
N PHE A 103 0.95 -22.05 1.75
CA PHE A 103 0.09 -20.87 1.76
C PHE A 103 -0.35 -20.57 3.21
N PRO A 104 -0.40 -19.27 3.60
CA PRO A 104 -0.87 -18.90 4.93
C PRO A 104 -2.39 -19.06 5.05
N VAL A 105 -2.88 -19.17 6.29
CA VAL A 105 -4.33 -19.22 6.57
C VAL A 105 -5.07 -17.98 6.05
N LYS A 106 -4.43 -16.81 6.11
CA LYS A 106 -4.93 -15.55 5.55
C LYS A 106 -3.92 -15.02 4.51
N PRO A 107 -4.37 -14.60 3.32
CA PRO A 107 -3.45 -14.07 2.32
C PRO A 107 -2.89 -12.71 2.77
N SER A 108 -1.76 -12.33 2.18
CA SER A 108 -1.13 -11.02 2.38
C SER A 108 -1.24 -10.20 1.10
N ALA A 109 -1.74 -8.96 1.18
CA ALA A 109 -1.74 -8.05 0.03
C ALA A 109 -0.33 -7.68 -0.47
N SER A 110 0.74 -7.98 0.28
CA SER A 110 2.12 -7.72 -0.14
C SER A 110 2.74 -8.86 -0.96
N MET A 111 2.03 -9.96 -1.18
CA MET A 111 2.54 -11.15 -1.86
C MET A 111 1.50 -11.69 -2.83
N GLY A 112 1.96 -12.25 -3.95
CA GLY A 112 1.11 -13.00 -4.87
C GLY A 112 1.07 -14.48 -4.53
N TYR A 113 -0.09 -15.11 -4.67
CA TYR A 113 -0.30 -16.53 -4.42
C TYR A 113 -1.05 -17.17 -5.59
N GLY A 114 -0.42 -18.04 -6.37
CA GLY A 114 -1.07 -18.69 -7.51
C GLY A 114 -1.69 -17.68 -8.48
N SER A 115 -3.01 -17.74 -8.67
CA SER A 115 -3.79 -16.77 -9.46
C SER A 115 -4.16 -15.48 -8.71
N VAL A 116 -4.03 -15.46 -7.38
CA VAL A 116 -4.43 -14.35 -6.50
C VAL A 116 -3.32 -13.31 -6.41
N MET A 117 -3.30 -12.37 -7.35
CA MET A 117 -2.32 -11.29 -7.42
C MET A 117 -2.82 -10.00 -6.78
N PRO A 118 -2.01 -9.33 -5.94
CA PRO A 118 -2.33 -8.00 -5.48
C PRO A 118 -2.23 -6.99 -6.62
N LYS A 119 -3.15 -6.02 -6.64
CA LYS A 119 -3.10 -4.86 -7.52
C LYS A 119 -2.43 -3.68 -6.80
N ARG A 120 -1.43 -3.07 -7.43
CA ARG A 120 -0.83 -1.82 -6.93
C ARG A 120 -1.76 -0.64 -7.18
N ILE A 121 -1.94 0.21 -6.17
CA ILE A 121 -2.86 1.34 -6.22
C ILE A 121 -2.51 2.35 -7.33
N GLY A 122 -1.22 2.48 -7.69
CA GLY A 122 -0.77 3.34 -8.80
C GLY A 122 -1.50 3.03 -10.11
N SER A 123 -1.84 1.76 -10.36
CA SER A 123 -2.61 1.34 -11.54
C SER A 123 -4.07 1.79 -11.56
N LEU A 124 -4.56 2.37 -10.47
CA LEU A 124 -5.93 2.89 -10.33
C LEU A 124 -5.99 4.41 -10.36
N VAL A 125 -4.85 5.12 -10.36
CA VAL A 125 -4.80 6.58 -10.19
C VAL A 125 -3.94 7.27 -11.25
N GLY A 126 -4.35 8.48 -11.64
CA GLY A 126 -3.67 9.28 -12.66
C GLY A 126 -3.59 8.56 -14.01
N ASP A 127 -2.38 8.43 -14.55
CA ASP A 127 -2.08 7.73 -15.82
C ASP A 127 -1.96 6.20 -15.68
N GLY A 128 -2.29 5.62 -14.52
CA GLY A 128 -2.23 4.17 -14.30
C GLY A 128 -0.82 3.59 -14.18
N ALA A 129 0.22 4.43 -14.07
CA ALA A 129 1.58 3.97 -13.85
C ALA A 129 1.79 3.42 -12.42
N ASP A 130 2.72 2.47 -12.25
CA ASP A 130 3.10 2.00 -10.93
C ASP A 130 3.84 3.12 -10.17
N LYS A 131 3.15 3.73 -9.20
CA LYS A 131 3.62 4.91 -8.48
C LYS A 131 4.01 4.58 -7.05
N TRP A 132 5.16 5.11 -6.65
CA TRP A 132 5.74 4.91 -5.33
C TRP A 132 5.92 6.25 -4.63
N TRP A 133 5.41 6.36 -3.41
CA TRP A 133 5.66 7.50 -2.53
C TRP A 133 7.07 7.45 -1.99
N ARG A 134 7.62 8.64 -1.71
CA ARG A 134 8.91 8.84 -1.06
C ARG A 134 8.68 9.58 0.24
N LEU A 135 9.35 9.13 1.29
CA LEU A 135 9.37 9.75 2.61
C LEU A 135 10.81 9.89 3.09
N PHE A 136 11.22 11.11 3.42
CA PHE A 136 12.57 11.43 3.90
C PHE A 136 12.55 12.56 4.93
N GLY A 137 13.65 12.72 5.66
CA GLY A 137 13.79 13.76 6.68
C GLY A 137 13.54 15.18 6.14
N GLY A 138 12.74 15.96 6.88
CA GLY A 138 12.39 17.34 6.53
C GLY A 138 11.24 17.48 5.54
N GLN A 139 10.65 16.40 5.04
CA GLN A 139 9.44 16.47 4.22
C GLN A 139 8.20 16.79 5.08
N ASP A 140 7.23 17.47 4.47
CA ASP A 140 5.87 17.58 5.03
C ASP A 140 5.17 16.21 5.01
N VAL A 141 5.21 15.52 6.16
CA VAL A 141 4.65 14.17 6.32
C VAL A 141 3.12 14.18 6.26
N ASP A 142 2.49 15.26 6.69
CA ASP A 142 1.03 15.38 6.69
C ASP A 142 0.49 15.54 5.27
N LEU A 143 1.16 16.34 4.43
CA LEU A 143 0.83 16.41 3.00
C LEU A 143 1.02 15.06 2.30
N LEU A 144 2.08 14.32 2.63
CA LEU A 144 2.29 12.98 2.07
C LEU A 144 1.18 12.00 2.50
N ALA A 145 0.81 12.02 3.79
CA ALA A 145 -0.26 11.19 4.31
C ALA A 145 -1.62 11.53 3.68
N ALA A 146 -1.90 12.82 3.47
CA ALA A 146 -3.10 13.28 2.79
C ALA A 146 -3.16 12.78 1.32
N ASP A 147 -2.05 12.81 0.59
CA ASP A 147 -1.96 12.26 -0.78
C ASP A 147 -2.24 10.75 -0.80
N VAL A 148 -1.64 9.98 0.12
CA VAL A 148 -1.89 8.54 0.27
C VAL A 148 -3.37 8.26 0.58
N LEU A 149 -3.97 9.02 1.49
CA LEU A 149 -5.37 8.83 1.88
C LEU A 149 -6.34 9.24 0.77
N THR A 150 -5.98 10.23 -0.04
CA THR A 150 -6.77 10.64 -1.20
C THR A 150 -6.83 9.51 -2.22
N ASP A 151 -5.68 8.96 -2.63
CA ASP A 151 -5.62 7.79 -3.53
C ASP A 151 -6.43 6.60 -2.99
N LEU A 152 -6.33 6.34 -1.67
CA LEU A 152 -7.07 5.26 -1.04
C LEU A 152 -8.59 5.50 -1.03
N ARG A 153 -9.04 6.71 -0.70
CA ARG A 153 -10.48 7.03 -0.65
C ARG A 153 -11.11 7.08 -2.03
N ASP A 154 -10.41 7.67 -2.98
CA ASP A 154 -10.98 7.97 -4.29
C ASP A 154 -10.91 6.78 -5.24
N ALA A 155 -9.92 5.90 -5.07
CA ALA A 155 -9.72 4.76 -5.95
C ALA A 155 -9.61 3.41 -5.21
N GLY A 156 -8.80 3.34 -4.15
CA GLY A 156 -8.46 2.06 -3.52
C GLY A 156 -9.65 1.37 -2.81
N LEU A 157 -10.36 2.11 -1.97
CA LEU A 157 -11.50 1.59 -1.20
C LEU A 157 -12.73 1.33 -2.09
N PRO A 158 -13.10 2.20 -3.04
CA PRO A 158 -14.12 1.88 -4.03
C PRO A 158 -13.82 0.57 -4.78
N TRP A 159 -12.59 0.42 -5.29
CA TRP A 159 -12.17 -0.77 -6.01
C TRP A 159 -12.28 -2.06 -5.19
N LEU A 160 -11.95 -2.02 -3.89
CA LEU A 160 -12.11 -3.13 -2.96
C LEU A 160 -13.59 -3.46 -2.73
N ARG A 161 -14.39 -2.44 -2.40
CA ARG A 161 -15.81 -2.60 -2.05
C ARG A 161 -16.63 -3.12 -3.23
N GLU A 162 -16.37 -2.62 -4.44
CA GLU A 162 -17.01 -3.11 -5.68
C GLU A 162 -16.74 -4.60 -5.90
N ARG A 163 -15.52 -5.09 -5.68
CA ARG A 163 -15.18 -6.51 -5.87
C ARG A 163 -15.80 -7.42 -4.84
N VAL A 164 -15.90 -6.94 -3.60
CA VAL A 164 -16.65 -7.65 -2.55
C VAL A 164 -18.11 -7.76 -2.95
N ALA A 165 -18.72 -6.67 -3.46
CA ALA A 165 -20.12 -6.65 -3.85
C ALA A 165 -20.42 -7.46 -5.12
N ALA A 166 -19.57 -7.37 -6.15
CA ALA A 166 -19.76 -8.02 -7.46
C ALA A 166 -19.59 -9.55 -7.43
N THR A 167 -19.02 -10.09 -6.36
CA THR A 167 -18.74 -11.51 -6.19
C THR A 167 -19.46 -12.10 -4.97
N SER A 168 -20.42 -11.34 -4.40
CA SER A 168 -21.32 -11.76 -3.32
C SER A 168 -22.49 -12.59 -3.85
#